data_AF-A0AA37KMP4-F1
#
_entry.id   AF-A0AA37KMP4-F1
#
_cell.length_a   1.000
_cell.length_b   1.000
_cell.length_c   1.000
_cell.angle_alpha   90.00
_cell.angle_beta   90.00
_cell.angle_gamma   90.00
#
_symmetry.space_group_name_H-M   'P 1'
#
loop_
_entity.id
_entity.type
_entity.pdbx_description
1 polymer ?
#
loop_
_entity_poly.entity_id
_entity_poly.type
_entity_poly.pdbx_seq_one_letter_code
_entity_poly.pdbx_strand_id
1 'polypeptide(L)'
;MKAGVPVSEEVKYDYEKINKYYVRSCHKGVHYFRFIVNYMWNAGGEVENILIIWVENTLIHKALRQNNMFREIITYASSISKIGFCSLNLSKSEQLMTPEYLKNLGIKEEIDMPRIFSNLEHAHPDDRKFFLEYIEKADYERMEPLFVL
;
A
#
# COMPACT_ATOMS: atom_id res chain seq x y z
N MET A 1 11.62 -28.52 26.68
CA MET A 1 11.66 -27.12 26.24
C MET A 1 10.27 -26.70 25.79
N LYS A 2 9.76 -25.58 26.31
CA LYS A 2 8.53 -24.95 25.81
C LYS A 2 8.91 -23.64 25.10
N ALA A 3 8.35 -23.42 23.90
CA ALA A 3 8.47 -22.14 23.22
C ALA A 3 7.58 -21.11 23.92
N GLY A 4 8.13 -19.93 24.20
CA GLY A 4 7.37 -18.80 24.72
C GLY A 4 6.53 -18.10 23.65
N VAL A 5 5.75 -17.10 24.07
CA VAL A 5 5.09 -16.18 23.15
C VAL A 5 6.16 -15.25 22.56
N PRO A 6 6.33 -15.19 21.23
CA PRO A 6 7.33 -14.33 20.63
C PRO A 6 6.94 -12.86 20.78
N VAL A 7 7.92 -12.02 21.13
CA VAL A 7 7.80 -10.56 21.12
C VAL A 7 8.41 -10.06 19.81
N SER A 8 7.71 -9.18 19.10
CA SER A 8 8.26 -8.58 17.88
C SER A 8 8.08 -7.08 17.87
N GLU A 9 9.12 -6.37 17.47
CA GLU A 9 9.17 -4.91 17.37
C GLU A 9 10.01 -4.49 16.17
N GLU A 10 9.96 -3.21 15.83
CA GLU A 10 10.77 -2.63 14.75
C GLU A 10 11.65 -1.49 15.27
N VAL A 11 12.87 -1.42 14.74
CA VAL A 11 13.83 -0.37 15.08
C VAL A 11 14.28 0.33 13.81
N LYS A 12 14.33 1.67 13.91
CA LYS A 12 14.89 2.55 12.89
C LYS A 12 16.32 2.90 13.25
N TYR A 13 17.26 2.51 12.39
CA TYR A 13 18.67 2.85 12.50
C TYR A 13 19.01 3.98 11.53
N ASP A 14 19.46 5.10 12.07
CA ASP A 14 20.01 6.22 11.30
C ASP A 14 21.53 6.09 11.25
N TYR A 15 22.05 5.49 10.16
CA TYR A 15 23.47 5.17 10.06
C TYR A 15 24.37 6.41 9.92
N GLU A 16 23.81 7.59 9.63
CA GLU A 16 24.59 8.83 9.70
C GLU A 16 24.94 9.16 11.16
N LYS A 17 23.97 9.00 12.07
CA LYS A 17 24.20 9.19 13.51
C LYS A 17 25.00 8.05 14.11
N ILE A 18 24.68 6.82 13.75
CA ILE A 18 25.35 5.64 14.30
C ILE A 18 26.83 5.62 13.95
N ASN A 19 27.15 5.89 12.67
CA ASN A 19 28.54 5.90 12.22
C ASN A 19 29.36 7.06 12.80
N LYS A 20 28.68 8.12 13.26
CA LYS A 20 29.31 9.29 13.87
C LYS A 20 29.65 9.08 15.35
N TYR A 21 28.77 8.42 16.10
CA TYR A 21 28.84 8.40 17.57
C TYR A 21 29.13 7.04 18.19
N TYR A 22 28.85 5.93 17.51
CA TYR A 22 28.85 4.60 18.15
C TYR A 22 29.79 3.58 17.50
N VAL A 23 29.69 3.37 16.19
CA VAL A 23 30.46 2.33 15.47
C VAL A 23 30.95 2.84 14.12
N ARG A 24 31.85 2.14 13.44
CA ARG A 24 32.19 2.42 12.03
C ARG A 24 31.69 1.27 11.15
N SER A 25 30.52 1.44 10.55
CA SER A 25 29.94 0.48 9.60
C SER A 25 30.01 0.98 8.15
N CYS A 26 29.83 0.08 7.19
CA CYS A 26 29.70 0.43 5.77
C CYS A 26 28.27 0.86 5.37
N HIS A 27 27.28 0.67 6.25
CA HIS A 27 25.89 1.03 6.00
C HIS A 27 25.70 2.56 5.98
N LYS A 28 24.71 3.02 5.20
CA LYS A 28 24.44 4.45 4.98
C LYS A 28 22.93 4.70 4.96
N GLY A 29 22.53 5.88 5.43
CA GLY A 29 21.13 6.30 5.45
C GLY A 29 20.30 5.58 6.53
N VAL A 30 18.98 5.60 6.34
CA VAL A 30 18.03 5.04 7.30
C VAL A 30 17.69 3.60 6.93
N HIS A 31 17.85 2.69 7.89
CA HIS A 31 17.44 1.30 7.78
C HIS A 31 16.38 0.97 8.82
N TYR A 32 15.49 0.04 8.46
CA TYR A 32 14.44 -0.47 9.33
C TYR A 32 14.66 -1.95 9.52
N PHE A 33 14.70 -2.39 10.76
CA PHE A 33 14.85 -3.80 11.10
C PHE A 33 13.74 -4.23 12.04
N ARG A 34 13.07 -5.33 11.69
CA ARG A 34 12.13 -6.00 12.57
C ARG A 34 12.87 -7.11 13.29
N PHE A 35 12.76 -7.12 14.62
CA PHE A 35 13.27 -8.20 15.43
C PHE A 35 12.13 -9.03 16.01
N ILE A 36 12.34 -10.34 16.09
CA ILE A 36 11.42 -11.28 16.72
C ILE A 36 12.24 -12.04 17.76
N VAL A 37 11.87 -11.92 19.03
CA VAL A 37 12.54 -12.54 20.17
C VAL A 37 11.64 -13.62 20.73
N ASN A 38 12.16 -14.83 20.85
CA ASN A 38 11.46 -15.96 21.46
C ASN A 38 12.28 -16.53 22.62
N TYR A 39 11.66 -16.60 23.79
CA TYR A 39 12.24 -17.17 25.00
C TYR A 39 11.95 -18.66 25.06
N MET A 40 13.00 -19.48 25.21
CA MET A 40 12.88 -20.92 25.33
C MET A 40 13.08 -21.32 26.79
N TRP A 41 12.06 -21.96 27.35
CA TRP A 41 11.99 -22.26 28.78
C TRP A 41 12.34 -23.73 29.04
N ASN A 42 13.14 -23.96 30.09
CA ASN A 42 13.44 -25.31 30.59
C ASN A 42 12.22 -25.90 31.32
N ALA A 43 12.33 -27.15 31.78
CA ALA A 43 11.25 -27.82 32.50
C ALA A 43 10.95 -27.18 33.89
N GLY A 44 11.93 -26.46 34.47
CA GLY A 44 11.80 -25.74 35.73
C GLY A 44 11.14 -24.36 35.62
N GLY A 45 10.82 -23.90 34.40
CA GLY A 45 10.21 -22.59 34.17
C GLY A 45 11.20 -21.43 34.10
N GLU A 46 12.49 -21.71 33.91
CA GLU A 46 13.52 -20.69 33.71
C GLU A 46 13.85 -20.56 32.21
N VAL A 47 14.25 -19.35 31.79
CA VAL A 47 14.72 -19.10 30.43
C VAL A 47 16.08 -19.78 30.26
N GLU A 48 16.15 -20.74 29.35
CA GLU A 48 17.37 -21.47 29.04
C GLU A 48 18.07 -20.87 27.81
N ASN A 49 17.29 -20.40 26.83
CA ASN A 49 17.80 -19.90 25.57
C ASN A 49 16.91 -18.79 25.00
N ILE A 50 17.48 -17.97 24.11
CA ILE A 50 16.78 -16.90 23.40
C ILE A 50 17.04 -17.06 21.90
N LEU A 51 15.97 -17.13 21.11
CA LEU A 51 16.03 -17.04 19.65
C LEU A 51 15.73 -15.60 19.23
N ILE A 52 16.64 -14.99 18.47
CA ILE A 52 16.44 -13.66 17.89
C ILE A 52 16.48 -13.79 16.37
N ILE A 53 15.40 -13.39 15.72
CA ILE A 53 15.32 -13.28 14.25
C ILE A 53 15.40 -11.79 13.92
N TRP A 54 16.31 -11.44 13.01
CA TRP A 54 16.53 -10.06 12.58
C TRP A 54 16.24 -9.94 11.08
N VAL A 55 15.21 -9.17 10.72
CA VAL A 55 14.74 -9.02 9.34
C VAL A 55 14.91 -7.58 8.90
N GLU A 56 15.56 -7.37 7.76
CA GLU A 56 15.69 -6.04 7.16
C GLU A 56 14.43 -5.66 6.37
N ASN A 57 13.75 -4.62 6.82
CA ASN A 57 12.50 -4.09 6.24
C ASN A 57 12.70 -2.79 5.47
N THR A 58 13.93 -2.32 5.28
CA THR A 58 14.22 -1.02 4.67
C THR A 58 13.55 -0.84 3.30
N LEU A 59 13.50 -1.88 2.46
CA LEU A 59 12.85 -1.82 1.15
C LEU A 59 11.32 -1.69 1.25
N ILE A 60 10.70 -2.34 2.23
CA ILE A 60 9.26 -2.25 2.48
C ILE A 60 8.89 -0.81 2.84
N HIS A 61 9.63 -0.20 3.77
CA HIS A 61 9.43 1.20 4.16
C HIS A 61 9.64 2.17 3.00
N LYS A 62 10.66 1.94 2.16
CA LYS A 62 10.89 2.75 0.95
C LYS A 62 9.70 2.66 -0.01
N ALA A 63 9.19 1.45 -0.26
CA ALA A 63 8.05 1.23 -1.15
C ALA A 63 6.77 1.89 -0.60
N LEU A 64 6.47 1.74 0.70
CA LEU A 64 5.33 2.36 1.35
C LEU A 64 5.40 3.89 1.28
N ARG A 65 6.58 4.47 1.55
CA ARG A 65 6.78 5.92 1.45
C ARG A 65 6.61 6.42 0.03
N GLN A 66 7.14 5.72 -0.96
CA GLN A 66 6.97 6.08 -2.37
C GLN A 66 5.49 6.03 -2.79
N ASN A 67 4.74 5.01 -2.35
CA ASN A 67 3.31 4.90 -2.63
C ASN A 67 2.51 6.06 -2.00
N ASN A 68 2.82 6.42 -0.74
CA ASN A 68 2.19 7.57 -0.09
C ASN A 68 2.50 8.89 -0.81
N MET A 69 3.77 9.15 -1.17
CA MET A 69 4.12 10.35 -1.93
C MET A 69 3.41 10.41 -3.28
N PHE A 70 3.29 9.27 -3.97
CA PHE A 70 2.54 9.20 -5.23
C PHE A 70 1.06 9.61 -5.05
N ARG A 71 0.41 9.13 -4.00
CA ARG A 71 -0.98 9.50 -3.66
C ARG A 71 -1.13 10.98 -3.35
N GLU A 72 -0.17 11.56 -2.62
CA GLU A 72 -0.16 12.99 -2.31
C GLU A 72 -0.02 13.84 -3.58
N ILE A 73 0.91 13.47 -4.47
CA ILE A 73 1.13 14.19 -5.74
C ILE A 73 -0.13 14.15 -6.62
N ILE A 74 -0.75 12.98 -6.78
CA ILE A 74 -1.98 12.84 -7.58
C ILE A 74 -3.11 13.68 -6.98
N THR A 75 -3.33 13.59 -5.67
CA THR A 75 -4.37 14.36 -4.98
C THR A 75 -4.14 15.86 -5.17
N TYR A 76 -2.90 16.32 -5.01
CA TYR A 76 -2.55 17.73 -5.19
C TYR A 76 -2.80 18.20 -6.63
N ALA A 77 -2.28 17.47 -7.63
CA ALA A 77 -2.46 17.82 -9.04
C ALA A 77 -3.93 17.83 -9.46
N SER A 78 -4.70 16.83 -9.00
CA SER A 78 -6.14 16.72 -9.21
C SER A 78 -6.87 17.94 -8.64
N SER A 79 -6.55 18.34 -7.41
CA SER A 79 -7.20 19.49 -6.75
C SER A 79 -6.97 20.83 -7.44
N ILE A 80 -5.78 21.05 -8.02
CA ILE A 80 -5.44 22.29 -8.72
C ILE A 80 -6.07 22.33 -10.10
N SER A 81 -5.99 21.22 -10.84
CA SER A 81 -6.46 21.15 -12.23
C SER A 81 -7.97 20.89 -12.36
N LYS A 82 -8.63 20.46 -11.27
CA LYS A 82 -10.01 19.95 -11.26
C LYS A 82 -10.20 18.70 -12.13
N ILE A 83 -9.11 18.01 -12.46
CA ILE A 83 -9.13 16.73 -13.19
C ILE A 83 -9.36 15.61 -12.18
N GLY A 84 -10.42 14.83 -12.36
CA GLY A 84 -10.67 13.63 -11.55
C GLY A 84 -9.74 12.48 -11.94
N PHE A 85 -9.16 11.80 -10.95
CA PHE A 85 -8.33 10.62 -11.17
C PHE A 85 -8.94 9.40 -10.49
N CYS A 86 -8.93 8.26 -11.19
CA CYS A 86 -9.30 6.96 -10.65
C CYS A 86 -8.38 5.86 -11.23
N SER A 87 -7.98 4.92 -10.39
CA SER A 87 -7.25 3.70 -10.75
C SER A 87 -7.90 2.52 -10.04
N LEU A 88 -8.07 1.42 -10.78
CA LEU A 88 -8.74 0.21 -10.33
C LEU A 88 -7.86 -0.99 -10.64
N ASN A 89 -7.66 -1.84 -9.64
CA ASN A 89 -7.09 -3.16 -9.79
C ASN A 89 -8.24 -4.17 -9.78
N LEU A 90 -8.59 -4.68 -10.95
CA LEU A 90 -9.72 -5.59 -11.12
C LEU A 90 -9.50 -6.91 -10.36
N SER A 91 -8.28 -7.46 -10.40
CA SER A 91 -7.95 -8.74 -9.77
C SER A 91 -7.98 -8.70 -8.24
N LYS A 92 -7.61 -7.57 -7.63
CA LYS A 92 -7.58 -7.40 -6.17
C LYS A 92 -8.80 -6.64 -5.62
N SER A 93 -9.64 -6.13 -6.51
CA SER A 93 -10.71 -5.19 -6.15
C SER A 93 -10.19 -3.99 -5.33
N GLU A 94 -8.98 -3.53 -5.61
CA GLU A 94 -8.38 -2.35 -4.97
C GLU A 94 -8.61 -1.12 -5.83
N GLN A 95 -8.89 0.02 -5.21
CA GLN A 95 -9.14 1.27 -5.92
C GLN A 95 -8.42 2.47 -5.28
N LEU A 96 -8.06 3.41 -6.13
CA LEU A 96 -7.54 4.72 -5.75
C LEU A 96 -8.30 5.77 -6.56
N MET A 97 -8.89 6.76 -5.89
CA MET A 97 -9.53 7.88 -6.57
C MET A 97 -9.32 9.18 -5.81
N THR A 98 -9.41 10.29 -6.54
CA THR A 98 -9.36 11.63 -5.97
C THR A 98 -10.78 12.16 -5.70
N PRO A 99 -10.97 13.07 -4.73
CA PRO A 99 -12.26 13.71 -4.50
C PRO A 99 -12.86 14.36 -5.75
N GLU A 100 -12.02 14.93 -6.61
CA GLU A 100 -12.42 15.54 -7.88
C GLU A 100 -13.07 14.54 -8.83
N TYR A 101 -12.65 13.27 -8.83
CA TYR A 101 -13.30 12.22 -9.64
C TYR A 101 -14.78 12.06 -9.26
N LEU A 102 -15.06 11.95 -7.95
CA LEU A 102 -16.43 11.82 -7.45
C LEU A 102 -17.24 13.08 -7.73
N LYS A 103 -16.66 14.25 -7.48
CA LYS A 103 -17.32 15.54 -7.73
C LYS A 103 -17.69 15.72 -9.21
N ASN A 104 -16.80 15.35 -10.12
CA ASN A 104 -17.06 15.45 -11.56
C ASN A 104 -18.17 14.53 -12.04
N LEU A 105 -18.41 13.42 -11.35
CA LEU A 105 -19.52 12.50 -11.59
C LEU A 105 -20.81 12.89 -10.85
N GLY A 106 -20.80 13.98 -10.06
CA GLY A 106 -21.95 14.40 -9.26
C GLY A 106 -22.26 13.50 -8.06
N ILE A 107 -21.30 12.68 -7.64
CA ILE A 107 -21.45 11.71 -6.55
C ILE A 107 -21.20 12.40 -5.21
N LYS A 108 -22.09 12.21 -4.24
CA LYS A 108 -21.88 12.66 -2.85
C LYS A 108 -20.86 11.76 -2.16
N GLU A 109 -19.93 12.35 -1.41
CA GLU A 109 -18.81 11.66 -0.76
C GLU A 109 -19.22 10.55 0.24
N GLU A 110 -20.48 10.49 0.63
CA GLU A 110 -21.04 9.53 1.61
C GLU A 110 -21.42 8.15 1.03
N ILE A 111 -21.26 7.91 -0.28
CA ILE A 111 -21.63 6.62 -0.87
C ILE A 111 -20.58 5.58 -0.46
N ASP A 112 -21.01 4.65 0.40
CA ASP A 112 -20.27 3.45 0.77
C ASP A 112 -19.85 2.71 -0.51
N MET A 113 -18.57 2.33 -0.57
CA MET A 113 -17.81 2.23 -1.81
C MET A 113 -17.47 0.79 -2.26
N PRO A 114 -18.45 -0.08 -2.61
CA PRO A 114 -18.16 -1.34 -3.29
C PRO A 114 -18.12 -1.25 -4.83
N ARG A 115 -18.49 -0.14 -5.49
CA ARG A 115 -18.71 -0.16 -6.95
C ARG A 115 -18.35 1.16 -7.63
N ILE A 116 -17.09 1.35 -8.05
CA ILE A 116 -16.74 2.37 -9.07
C ILE A 116 -17.73 2.33 -10.25
N PHE A 117 -18.20 1.12 -10.60
CA PHE A 117 -19.11 0.88 -11.70
C PHE A 117 -20.60 1.04 -11.39
N SER A 118 -21.04 1.26 -10.13
CA SER A 118 -22.48 1.45 -9.86
C SER A 118 -23.00 2.73 -10.49
N ASN A 119 -22.15 3.75 -10.60
CA ASN A 119 -22.52 5.05 -11.16
C ASN A 119 -22.63 5.05 -12.70
N LEU A 120 -22.23 3.95 -13.37
CA LEU A 120 -22.51 3.77 -14.79
C LEU A 120 -24.02 3.70 -15.07
N GLU A 121 -24.87 3.57 -14.05
CA GLU A 121 -26.31 3.70 -14.20
C GLU A 121 -26.74 5.05 -14.81
N HIS A 122 -25.95 6.11 -14.63
CA HIS A 122 -26.18 7.42 -15.23
C HIS A 122 -25.63 7.55 -16.65
N ALA A 123 -24.82 6.60 -17.13
CA ALA A 123 -24.31 6.59 -18.48
C ALA A 123 -25.40 6.16 -19.48
N HIS A 124 -25.28 6.60 -20.74
CA HIS A 124 -26.16 6.13 -21.81
C HIS A 124 -26.08 4.59 -21.91
N PRO A 125 -27.19 3.88 -22.14
CA PRO A 125 -27.20 2.41 -22.15
C PRO A 125 -26.15 1.78 -23.08
N ASP A 126 -25.93 2.37 -24.25
CA ASP A 126 -24.96 1.88 -25.23
C ASP A 126 -23.50 2.05 -24.73
N ASP A 127 -23.17 3.21 -24.17
CA ASP A 127 -21.84 3.50 -23.62
C ASP A 127 -21.56 2.62 -22.40
N ARG A 128 -22.57 2.43 -21.55
CA ARG A 128 -22.49 1.52 -20.40
C ARG A 128 -22.20 0.09 -20.85
N LYS A 129 -22.90 -0.40 -21.87
CA LYS A 129 -22.67 -1.75 -22.40
C LYS A 129 -21.25 -1.90 -22.92
N PHE A 130 -20.79 -0.95 -23.74
CA PHE A 130 -19.44 -0.94 -24.29
C PHE A 130 -18.36 -0.97 -23.18
N PHE A 131 -18.52 -0.15 -22.14
CA PHE A 131 -17.57 -0.07 -21.05
C PHE A 131 -17.54 -1.35 -20.19
N LEU A 132 -18.70 -1.96 -19.92
CA LEU A 132 -18.78 -3.23 -19.18
C LEU A 132 -18.12 -4.38 -19.96
N GLU A 133 -18.34 -4.46 -21.28
CA GLU A 133 -17.66 -5.44 -22.13
C GLU A 133 -16.14 -5.25 -22.15
N TYR A 134 -15.68 -3.99 -22.12
CA TYR A 134 -14.25 -3.69 -22.01
C TYR A 134 -13.64 -4.18 -20.70
N ILE A 135 -14.32 -3.95 -19.57
CA ILE A 135 -13.88 -4.41 -18.25
C ILE A 135 -13.84 -5.93 -18.18
N GLU A 136 -14.89 -6.60 -18.68
CA GLU A 136 -14.97 -8.06 -18.70
C GLU A 136 -13.79 -8.67 -19.47
N LYS A 137 -13.41 -8.08 -20.61
CA LYS A 137 -12.22 -8.51 -21.35
C LYS A 137 -10.92 -8.20 -20.59
N ALA A 138 -10.83 -7.03 -19.97
CA ALA A 138 -9.66 -6.61 -19.21
C ALA A 138 -9.31 -7.54 -18.02
N ASP A 139 -10.27 -8.35 -17.54
CA ASP A 139 -10.03 -9.37 -16.51
C ASP A 139 -9.18 -10.55 -17.00
N TYR A 140 -9.25 -10.88 -18.30
CA TYR A 140 -8.63 -12.09 -18.85
C TYR A 140 -7.57 -11.81 -19.92
N GLU A 141 -7.55 -10.62 -20.50
CA GLU A 141 -6.60 -10.23 -21.53
C GLU A 141 -6.10 -8.78 -21.38
N ARG A 142 -4.91 -8.51 -21.93
CA ARG A 142 -4.33 -7.17 -21.93
C ARG A 142 -5.05 -6.32 -22.97
N MET A 143 -5.80 -5.33 -22.51
CA MET A 143 -6.52 -4.40 -23.37
C MET A 143 -5.67 -3.20 -23.79
N GLU A 144 -5.89 -2.72 -25.01
CA GLU A 144 -5.35 -1.43 -25.47
C GLU A 144 -6.12 -0.26 -24.81
N PRO A 145 -5.46 0.86 -24.51
CA PRO A 145 -6.14 2.01 -23.91
C PRO A 145 -7.29 2.52 -24.78
N LEU A 146 -8.45 2.72 -24.16
CA LEU A 146 -9.58 3.39 -24.80
C LEU A 146 -9.28 4.87 -24.96
N PHE A 147 -9.08 5.32 -26.19
CA PHE A 147 -9.06 6.73 -26.54
C PHE A 147 -10.45 7.10 -27.03
N VAL A 148 -11.20 7.83 -26.22
CA VAL A 148 -12.44 8.48 -26.65
C VAL A 148 -12.07 9.93 -26.97
N LEU A 149 -12.05 10.26 -28.27
CA LEU A 149 -11.84 11.62 -28.78
C LEU A 149 -13.16 12.39 -28.78
#